data_AF-A0A3D0FRR8-F1
#
_entry.id   AF-A0A3D0FRR8-F1
#
_cell.length_a   1.000
_cell.length_b   1.000
_cell.length_c   1.000
_cell.angle_alpha   90.00
_cell.angle_beta   90.00
_cell.angle_gamma   90.00
#
_symmetry.space_group_name_H-M   'P 1'
#
loop_
_entity.id
_entity.type
_entity.pdbx_description
1 polymer ?
#
loop_
_entity_poly.entity_id
_entity_poly.type
_entity_poly.pdbx_seq_one_letter_code
_entity_poly.pdbx_strand_id
1 'polypeptide(L)'
;SADSKGKRYPSPRLNFSTSDGEPRGMPLFCLLYPSQFLADCFVPIEALNEGLPLSEIEAKIKKTIADHLVQLNIEEDQNAISRTDERWYYLALFLLDSIEYREEWLARGGSLADFDDIEGDAVQSTHKARQNGFIAHIKALEDLLKGSNHKLGRKPDDLLDVLATIALASPSICILRTYKNFAGADTNVPTEYPSQLAKIFINRMNTPESTSLIEAVSGNHNPQPHWRKLLTYCKNGNLQAVFDEYVHVIVESNNLNRNEKRMELLHGIIRDSMNIHTASYRIDTYNGFRDRIRDQKKNNELQIRSHFAVAFTNSDGGLDKGQDRKKSVRNSFNSPFRPFVLATTSIGQEGLDFHYYCRKIVHWNLPSNPIDLEQREGRINRFKSLAIRQNIALRYGNQKFSKTIWPEMFEAALENEKLDKGSELVPFWGLNHSEDMIKIERIVPMYPFSRDIAQYHRLIKILSLYRLTLGQARQEELLEYLYTNHTEEDLQKLFINLSPFYKKL
;
A
#
# COMPACT_ATOMS: atom_id res chain seq x y z
N SER A 1 -12.41 33.16 24.89
CA SER A 1 -11.49 32.04 24.59
C SER A 1 -11.66 31.58 23.14
N ALA A 2 -11.41 32.47 22.18
CA ALA A 2 -11.81 32.33 20.77
C ALA A 2 -10.65 31.95 19.82
N ASP A 3 -9.71 31.10 20.27
CA ASP A 3 -8.45 30.85 19.55
C ASP A 3 -8.21 29.38 19.13
N SER A 4 -9.26 28.54 19.15
CA SER A 4 -9.18 27.12 18.75
C SER A 4 -9.91 26.81 17.44
N LYS A 5 -10.10 27.78 16.54
CA LYS A 5 -10.67 27.51 15.22
C LYS A 5 -9.60 26.91 14.28
N GLY A 6 -9.66 25.60 14.08
CA GLY A 6 -9.15 24.96 12.85
C GLY A 6 -7.75 24.31 12.88
N LYS A 7 -7.09 24.15 14.03
CA LYS A 7 -5.85 23.36 14.08
C LYS A 7 -6.18 21.87 13.95
N ARG A 8 -5.58 21.19 12.95
CA ARG A 8 -5.69 19.73 12.77
C ARG A 8 -5.22 19.04 14.06
N TYR A 9 -6.05 18.15 14.60
CA TYR A 9 -5.74 17.34 15.78
C TYR A 9 -5.93 15.84 15.45
N PRO A 10 -4.95 14.98 15.75
CA PRO A 10 -3.61 15.30 16.24
C PRO A 10 -2.79 16.12 15.24
N SER A 11 -1.85 16.93 15.74
CA SER A 11 -0.91 17.66 14.89
C SER A 11 0.10 16.69 14.25
N PRO A 12 0.55 16.93 13.01
CA PRO A 12 1.60 16.12 12.38
C PRO A 12 2.89 16.09 13.22
N ARG A 13 3.52 14.92 13.34
CA ARG A 13 4.65 14.68 14.26
C ARG A 13 5.99 14.39 13.57
N LEU A 14 5.99 14.13 12.26
CA LEU A 14 7.17 13.74 11.47
C LEU A 14 7.49 14.84 10.43
N ASN A 15 7.73 16.07 10.89
CA ASN A 15 8.07 17.18 10.00
C ASN A 15 9.55 17.53 10.14
N PHE A 16 10.20 17.79 9.01
CA PHE A 16 11.51 18.44 8.96
C PHE A 16 11.32 19.94 9.23
N SER A 17 11.38 20.33 10.50
CA SER A 17 11.15 21.72 10.94
C SER A 17 12.42 22.33 11.51
N THR A 18 12.59 23.64 11.38
CA THR A 18 13.68 24.37 12.04
C THR A 18 13.14 25.18 13.21
N SER A 19 13.95 25.36 14.24
CA SER A 19 13.72 26.32 15.33
C SER A 19 14.99 27.07 15.59
N ASP A 20 14.91 28.40 15.65
CA ASP A 20 16.07 29.26 15.92
C ASP A 20 17.22 29.05 14.91
N GLY A 21 16.88 28.66 13.68
CA GLY A 21 17.85 28.32 12.62
C GLY A 21 18.35 26.87 12.63
N GLU A 22 18.12 26.13 13.71
CA GLU A 22 18.61 24.76 13.88
C GLU A 22 17.55 23.70 13.47
N PRO A 23 17.94 22.66 12.71
CA PRO A 23 17.10 21.52 12.40
C PRO A 23 16.59 20.77 13.64
N ARG A 24 15.27 20.59 13.73
CA ARG A 24 14.61 19.73 14.72
C ARG A 24 14.05 18.48 14.05
N GLY A 25 14.45 17.32 14.56
CA GLY A 25 13.98 16.03 14.05
C GLY A 25 14.99 15.30 13.17
N MET A 26 16.30 15.50 13.37
CA MET A 26 17.35 14.73 12.69
C MET A 26 17.14 13.21 12.71
N PRO A 27 16.58 12.57 13.78
CA PRO A 27 16.25 11.15 13.76
C PRO A 27 15.26 10.71 12.66
N LEU A 28 14.55 11.63 11.99
CA LEU A 28 13.69 11.28 10.84
C LEU A 28 14.49 10.70 9.66
N PHE A 29 15.80 10.92 9.58
CA PHE A 29 16.65 10.22 8.61
C PHE A 29 16.64 8.70 8.79
N CYS A 30 16.32 8.18 9.99
CA CYS A 30 16.12 6.75 10.22
C CYS A 30 14.98 6.15 9.37
N LEU A 31 14.03 6.98 8.93
CA LEU A 31 12.90 6.59 8.06
C LEU A 31 13.16 6.87 6.58
N LEU A 32 14.13 7.75 6.26
CA LEU A 32 14.30 8.32 4.92
C LEU A 32 15.55 7.82 4.22
N TYR A 33 16.65 7.65 4.93
CA TYR A 33 17.91 7.23 4.34
C TYR A 33 17.86 5.73 4.03
N PRO A 34 18.06 5.32 2.77
CA PRO A 34 17.99 3.91 2.38
C PRO A 34 19.36 3.26 2.56
N SER A 35 19.73 2.96 3.80
CA SER A 35 21.06 2.38 4.08
C SER A 35 21.25 1.04 3.36
N GLN A 36 22.33 0.90 2.58
CA GLN A 36 22.63 -0.34 1.85
C GLN A 36 23.03 -1.45 2.81
N PHE A 37 23.93 -1.15 3.73
CA PHE A 37 24.40 -2.07 4.76
C PHE A 37 23.23 -2.63 5.58
N LEU A 38 22.34 -1.77 6.07
CA LEU A 38 21.18 -2.23 6.85
C LEU A 38 20.15 -2.98 5.99
N ALA A 39 20.00 -2.64 4.71
CA ALA A 39 19.16 -3.43 3.79
C ALA A 39 19.68 -4.86 3.65
N ASP A 40 21.01 -5.02 3.57
CA ASP A 40 21.70 -6.30 3.37
C ASP A 40 21.82 -7.13 4.67
N CYS A 41 21.66 -6.51 5.84
CA CYS A 41 21.62 -7.22 7.13
C CYS A 41 20.42 -8.19 7.27
N PHE A 42 19.38 -8.05 6.45
CA PHE A 42 18.20 -8.90 6.49
C PHE A 42 17.77 -9.34 5.10
N VAL A 43 17.79 -10.65 4.88
CA VAL A 43 17.35 -11.31 3.65
C VAL A 43 16.04 -12.09 3.93
N PRO A 44 14.87 -11.60 3.48
CA PRO A 44 13.58 -12.20 3.79
C PRO A 44 13.45 -13.68 3.38
N ILE A 45 14.02 -14.06 2.23
CA ILE A 45 13.96 -15.44 1.72
C ILE A 45 14.71 -16.40 2.66
N GLU A 46 15.90 -16.03 3.13
CA GLU A 46 16.68 -16.85 4.06
C GLU A 46 15.94 -17.03 5.38
N ALA A 47 15.42 -15.94 5.94
CA ALA A 47 14.65 -15.98 7.19
C ALA A 47 13.37 -16.82 7.07
N LEU A 48 12.65 -16.69 5.95
CA LEU A 48 11.45 -17.47 5.67
C LEU A 48 11.77 -18.96 5.50
N ASN A 49 12.81 -19.28 4.73
CA ASN A 49 13.26 -20.65 4.55
C ASN A 49 13.67 -21.29 5.86
N GLU A 50 14.44 -20.61 6.69
CA GLU A 50 14.87 -21.13 7.99
C GLU A 50 13.73 -21.21 9.01
N GLY A 51 12.59 -20.58 8.76
CA GLY A 51 11.46 -20.54 9.69
C GLY A 51 11.79 -19.77 10.98
N LEU A 52 12.66 -18.76 10.89
CA LEU A 52 13.17 -18.06 12.07
C LEU A 52 12.08 -17.24 12.76
N PRO A 53 11.96 -17.31 14.10
CA PRO A 53 11.13 -16.37 14.84
C PRO A 53 11.74 -14.96 14.78
N LEU A 54 10.89 -13.93 14.94
CA LEU A 54 11.31 -12.52 14.87
C LEU A 54 12.47 -12.19 15.82
N SER A 55 12.49 -12.77 17.03
CA SER A 55 13.55 -12.56 18.01
C SER A 55 14.93 -13.03 17.54
N GLU A 56 14.98 -14.13 16.77
CA GLU A 56 16.23 -14.65 16.22
C GLU A 56 16.70 -13.83 15.03
N ILE A 57 15.78 -13.37 14.18
CA ILE A 57 16.08 -12.43 13.09
C ILE A 57 16.68 -11.14 13.67
N GLU A 58 16.05 -10.58 14.70
CA GLU A 58 16.56 -9.39 15.39
C GLU A 58 17.95 -9.64 16.01
N ALA A 59 18.18 -10.80 16.63
CA ALA A 59 19.48 -11.15 17.20
C ALA A 59 20.57 -11.27 16.13
N LYS A 60 20.30 -11.90 14.98
CA LYS A 60 21.23 -11.99 13.85
C LYS A 60 21.60 -10.61 13.32
N ILE A 61 20.59 -9.75 13.09
CA ILE A 61 20.81 -8.38 12.61
C ILE A 61 21.65 -7.57 13.61
N LYS A 62 21.31 -7.62 14.91
CA LYS A 62 22.06 -6.92 15.98
C LYS A 62 23.52 -7.34 16.00
N LYS A 63 23.79 -8.65 15.86
CA LYS A 63 25.15 -9.18 15.84
C LYS A 63 25.94 -8.62 14.65
N THR A 64 25.40 -8.70 13.44
CA THR A 64 26.05 -8.17 12.23
C THR A 64 26.36 -6.67 12.37
N ILE A 65 25.41 -5.89 12.88
CA ILE A 65 25.60 -4.45 13.12
C ILE A 65 26.66 -4.20 14.18
N ALA A 66 26.64 -4.94 15.29
CA ALA A 66 27.62 -4.79 16.38
C ALA A 66 29.04 -5.08 15.89
N ASP A 67 29.23 -6.17 15.15
CA ASP A 67 30.53 -6.57 14.61
C ASP A 67 31.10 -5.49 13.67
N HIS A 68 30.26 -4.87 12.84
CA HIS A 68 30.69 -3.81 11.93
C HIS A 68 30.94 -2.46 12.64
N LEU A 69 30.12 -2.09 13.63
CA LEU A 69 30.35 -0.88 14.44
C LEU A 69 31.69 -0.92 15.18
N VAL A 70 32.13 -2.09 15.64
CA VAL A 70 33.45 -2.26 16.28
C VAL A 70 34.57 -1.98 15.29
N GLN A 71 34.44 -2.39 14.02
CA GLN A 71 35.44 -2.17 12.98
C GLN A 71 35.60 -0.68 12.62
N LEU A 72 34.53 0.11 12.73
CA LEU A 72 34.57 1.55 12.45
C LEU A 72 35.38 2.35 13.49
N ASN A 73 35.70 1.75 14.65
CA ASN A 73 36.51 2.34 15.72
C ASN A 73 36.15 3.80 16.06
N ILE A 74 34.85 4.06 16.19
CA ILE A 74 34.33 5.41 16.48
C ILE A 74 34.67 5.76 17.92
N GLU A 75 35.51 6.78 18.12
CA GLU A 75 35.89 7.26 19.45
C GLU A 75 34.69 7.89 20.17
N GLU A 76 34.26 7.30 21.28
CA GLU A 76 33.29 7.90 22.19
C GLU A 76 33.98 8.98 23.02
N ASP A 77 33.39 10.19 23.09
CA ASP A 77 33.88 11.22 24.00
C ASP A 77 33.65 10.80 25.46
N GLN A 78 34.69 10.27 26.08
CA GLN A 78 34.65 9.76 27.45
C GLN A 78 34.36 10.85 28.50
N ASN A 79 34.42 12.13 28.14
CA ASN A 79 34.09 13.25 29.02
C ASN A 79 32.58 13.59 29.03
N ALA A 80 31.75 12.94 28.20
CA ALA A 80 30.30 13.14 28.15
C ALA A 80 29.57 12.35 29.26
N ILE A 81 29.67 12.81 30.51
CA ILE A 81 29.40 12.02 31.72
C ILE A 81 27.91 11.78 32.08
N SER A 82 26.88 12.26 31.35
CA SER A 82 25.49 11.94 31.76
C SER A 82 24.41 11.71 30.71
N ARG A 83 24.50 12.23 29.47
CA ARG A 83 23.43 12.10 28.48
C ARG A 83 23.87 11.28 27.27
N THR A 84 23.12 10.22 26.98
CA THR A 84 23.27 9.45 25.74
C THR A 84 23.08 10.35 24.53
N ASP A 85 23.95 10.20 23.54
CA ASP A 85 23.90 11.02 22.34
C ASP A 85 22.92 10.41 21.32
N GLU A 86 21.77 11.05 21.12
CA GLU A 86 20.75 10.60 20.16
C GLU A 86 21.24 10.65 18.71
N ARG A 87 22.36 11.34 18.42
CA ARG A 87 22.93 11.40 17.08
C ARG A 87 23.38 10.04 16.57
N TRP A 88 23.70 9.12 17.48
CA TRP A 88 24.01 7.72 17.14
C TRP A 88 22.91 7.06 16.31
N TYR A 89 21.63 7.36 16.56
CA TYR A 89 20.54 6.68 15.86
C TYR A 89 20.51 6.93 14.37
N TYR A 90 20.84 8.16 13.93
CA TYR A 90 20.80 8.50 12.51
C TYR A 90 22.18 8.50 11.87
N LEU A 91 23.23 8.93 12.58
CA LEU A 91 24.59 8.93 12.01
C LEU A 91 25.14 7.53 11.80
N ALA A 92 24.78 6.56 12.64
CA ALA A 92 25.21 5.17 12.43
C ALA A 92 24.79 4.64 11.06
N LEU A 93 23.61 5.00 10.53
CA LEU A 93 23.20 4.57 9.19
C LEU A 93 24.19 5.05 8.12
N PHE A 94 24.62 6.31 8.19
CA PHE A 94 25.54 6.90 7.20
C PHE A 94 26.99 6.46 7.38
N LEU A 95 27.38 6.10 8.60
CA LEU A 95 28.73 5.62 8.92
C LEU A 95 28.93 4.14 8.57
N LEU A 96 27.86 3.35 8.60
CA LEU A 96 27.87 1.93 8.22
C LEU A 96 27.91 1.72 6.69
N ASP A 97 27.51 2.72 5.91
CA ASP A 97 27.55 2.66 4.45
C ASP A 97 28.87 3.20 3.88
N SER A 98 29.16 2.84 2.62
CA SER A 98 30.35 3.33 1.94
C SER A 98 30.27 4.84 1.71
N ILE A 99 31.44 5.48 1.66
CA ILE A 99 31.54 6.92 1.40
C ILE A 99 30.92 7.24 0.04
N GLU A 100 31.16 6.44 -0.99
CA GLU A 100 30.62 6.65 -2.34
C GLU A 100 29.09 6.67 -2.35
N TYR A 101 28.46 5.70 -1.68
CA TYR A 101 26.99 5.61 -1.62
C TYR A 101 26.39 6.79 -0.88
N ARG A 102 27.01 7.18 0.24
CA ARG A 102 26.60 8.32 1.05
C ARG A 102 26.70 9.64 0.30
N GLU A 103 27.83 9.91 -0.36
CA GLU A 103 28.03 11.14 -1.12
C GLU A 103 27.09 11.20 -2.35
N GLU A 104 26.83 10.07 -3.02
CA GLU A 104 25.84 10.00 -4.11
C GLU A 104 24.44 10.37 -3.60
N TRP A 105 24.04 9.82 -2.45
CA TRP A 105 22.75 10.15 -1.83
C TRP A 105 22.67 11.62 -1.40
N LEU A 106 23.71 12.18 -0.79
CA LEU A 106 23.74 13.59 -0.36
C LEU A 106 23.64 14.54 -1.56
N ALA A 107 24.39 14.26 -2.63
CA ALA A 107 24.36 15.05 -3.86
C ALA A 107 22.96 15.11 -4.50
N ARG A 108 22.17 14.03 -4.39
CA ARG A 108 20.79 13.98 -4.89
C ARG A 108 19.75 14.32 -3.82
N GLY A 109 20.11 14.28 -2.54
CA GLY A 109 19.22 14.42 -1.39
C GLY A 109 18.49 15.76 -1.37
N GLY A 110 19.11 16.82 -1.89
CA GLY A 110 18.46 18.13 -2.06
C GLY A 110 17.19 18.08 -2.94
N SER A 111 17.16 17.22 -3.96
CA SER A 111 15.98 17.05 -4.84
C SER A 111 14.76 16.47 -4.10
N LEU A 112 14.97 15.80 -2.97
CA LEU A 112 13.87 15.29 -2.13
C LEU A 112 13.05 16.43 -1.53
N ALA A 113 13.58 17.66 -1.44
CA ALA A 113 12.83 18.83 -0.98
C ALA A 113 11.59 19.08 -1.84
N ASP A 114 11.61 18.74 -3.12
CA ASP A 114 10.51 18.98 -4.06
C ASP A 114 9.36 17.97 -3.93
N PHE A 115 9.55 16.88 -3.19
CA PHE A 115 8.55 15.83 -2.95
C PHE A 115 7.63 16.10 -1.74
N ASP A 116 7.44 17.37 -1.36
CA ASP A 116 6.49 17.76 -0.32
C ASP A 116 5.04 17.77 -0.85
N ASP A 117 4.41 16.60 -0.90
CA ASP A 117 2.98 16.51 -1.22
C ASP A 117 2.11 17.06 -0.07
N ILE A 118 1.39 18.13 -0.36
CA ILE A 118 0.44 18.73 0.57
C ILE A 118 -0.97 18.22 0.25
N GLU A 119 -1.64 17.67 1.27
CA GLU A 119 -3.10 17.54 1.26
C GLU A 119 -3.79 18.91 1.44
N GLY A 120 -4.26 19.48 0.32
CA GLY A 120 -5.19 20.63 0.25
C GLY A 120 -4.54 21.98 -0.05
N ASP A 121 -5.36 23.04 0.00
CA ASP A 121 -5.00 24.46 -0.21
C ASP A 121 -4.06 25.01 0.89
N ALA A 122 -2.93 24.38 1.18
CA ALA A 122 -1.94 25.02 2.02
C ALA A 122 -1.37 26.23 1.28
N VAL A 123 -1.26 27.34 2.01
CA VAL A 123 -0.67 28.58 1.50
C VAL A 123 0.75 28.28 1.01
N GLN A 124 1.11 28.80 -0.18
CA GLN A 124 2.42 28.65 -0.81
C GLN A 124 3.61 28.94 0.13
N SER A 125 3.41 29.81 1.12
CA SER A 125 4.37 30.12 2.19
C SER A 125 4.72 28.90 3.07
N THR A 126 3.76 28.01 3.32
CA THR A 126 3.96 26.80 4.15
C THR A 126 4.79 25.77 3.41
N HIS A 127 4.64 25.67 2.09
CA HIS A 127 5.42 24.78 1.23
C HIS A 127 6.90 25.18 1.26
N LYS A 128 7.19 26.46 0.96
CA LYS A 128 8.56 26.98 0.95
C LYS A 128 9.25 26.84 2.31
N ALA A 129 8.51 27.01 3.41
CA ALA A 129 9.06 26.82 4.76
C ALA A 129 9.48 25.35 5.03
N ARG A 130 8.69 24.37 4.58
CA ARG A 130 9.04 22.94 4.72
C ARG A 130 10.22 22.53 3.86
N GLN A 131 10.26 22.99 2.61
CA GLN A 131 11.39 22.77 1.71
C GLN A 131 12.68 23.33 2.32
N ASN A 132 12.65 24.59 2.79
CA ASN A 132 13.78 25.21 3.48
C ASN A 132 14.17 24.43 4.74
N GLY A 133 13.18 23.95 5.50
CA GLY A 133 13.39 23.10 6.67
C GLY A 133 14.15 21.83 6.32
N PHE A 134 13.71 21.11 5.27
CA PHE A 134 14.37 19.90 4.80
C PHE A 134 15.80 20.16 4.29
N ILE A 135 16.01 21.22 3.50
CA ILE A 135 17.34 21.61 3.03
C ILE A 135 18.28 21.92 4.20
N ALA A 136 17.78 22.58 5.25
CA ALA A 136 18.57 22.82 6.46
C ALA A 136 18.99 21.52 7.16
N HIS A 137 18.15 20.48 7.17
CA HIS A 137 18.51 19.17 7.72
C HIS A 137 19.60 18.48 6.90
N ILE A 138 19.51 18.53 5.56
CA ILE A 138 20.55 17.97 4.67
C ILE A 138 21.88 18.69 4.92
N LYS A 139 21.88 20.02 4.99
CA LYS A 139 23.09 20.80 5.26
C LYS A 139 23.70 20.46 6.62
N ALA A 140 22.90 20.41 7.69
CA ALA A 140 23.40 20.04 9.01
C ALA A 140 23.95 18.60 9.04
N LEU A 141 23.34 17.68 8.29
CA LEU A 141 23.85 16.32 8.14
C LEU A 141 25.20 16.29 7.40
N GLU A 142 25.33 17.04 6.29
CA GLU A 142 26.62 17.18 5.58
C GLU A 142 27.72 17.75 6.48
N ASP A 143 27.41 18.80 7.23
CA ASP A 143 28.37 19.44 8.14
C ASP A 143 28.83 18.46 9.24
N LEU A 144 27.93 17.62 9.74
CA LEU A 144 28.25 16.56 10.70
C LEU A 144 29.14 15.46 10.10
N LEU A 145 28.92 15.08 8.85
CA LEU A 145 29.66 14.01 8.16
C LEU A 145 31.03 14.48 7.63
N LYS A 146 31.19 15.78 7.32
CA LYS A 146 32.47 16.39 6.92
C LYS A 146 33.39 16.65 8.12
N GLY A 147 32.85 16.70 9.33
CA GLY A 147 33.60 16.94 10.56
C GLY A 147 34.63 15.83 10.82
N SER A 148 35.91 16.18 10.83
CA SER A 148 37.07 15.28 10.83
C SER A 148 37.25 14.40 12.08
N ASN A 149 36.33 14.45 13.06
CA ASN A 149 36.51 13.71 14.30
C ASN A 149 35.23 13.22 14.97
N HIS A 150 34.11 13.06 14.23
CA HIS A 150 32.80 12.53 14.67
C HIS A 150 32.64 12.43 16.21
N LYS A 151 32.77 13.55 16.95
CA LYS A 151 32.82 13.52 18.42
C LYS A 151 31.41 13.27 18.93
N LEU A 152 31.06 12.00 18.92
CA LEU A 152 29.81 11.48 19.43
C LEU A 152 29.98 11.30 20.93
N GLY A 153 28.94 11.71 21.66
CA GLY A 153 28.88 11.42 23.09
C GLY A 153 28.60 9.93 23.31
N ARG A 154 28.32 9.58 24.57
CA ARG A 154 28.05 8.20 24.98
C ARG A 154 27.00 7.51 24.10
N LYS A 155 27.32 6.31 23.64
CA LYS A 155 26.42 5.44 22.88
C LYS A 155 25.16 5.06 23.69
N PRO A 156 23.94 5.15 23.10
CA PRO A 156 22.72 4.66 23.74
C PRO A 156 22.73 3.13 23.92
N ASP A 157 22.26 2.65 25.07
CA ASP A 157 22.24 1.22 25.40
C ASP A 157 21.30 0.42 24.46
N ASP A 158 20.23 1.04 23.96
CA ASP A 158 19.25 0.47 23.02
C ASP A 158 19.61 0.70 21.54
N LEU A 159 20.83 1.18 21.22
CA LEU A 159 21.20 1.51 19.84
C LEU A 159 21.03 0.31 18.88
N LEU A 160 21.52 -0.87 19.27
CA LEU A 160 21.44 -2.06 18.42
C LEU A 160 19.99 -2.50 18.20
N ASP A 161 19.13 -2.39 19.21
CA ASP A 161 17.71 -2.70 19.09
C ASP A 161 17.00 -1.79 18.10
N VAL A 162 17.33 -0.50 18.16
CA VAL A 162 16.77 0.52 17.27
C VAL A 162 17.29 0.34 15.85
N LEU A 163 18.59 0.11 15.65
CA LEU A 163 19.16 -0.12 14.32
C LEU A 163 18.63 -1.42 13.68
N ALA A 164 18.44 -2.48 14.47
CA ALA A 164 17.79 -3.70 13.98
C ALA A 164 16.33 -3.45 13.58
N THR A 165 15.60 -2.66 14.36
CA THR A 165 14.23 -2.26 14.00
C THR A 165 14.21 -1.41 12.72
N ILE A 166 15.18 -0.50 12.55
CA ILE A 166 15.36 0.30 11.32
C ILE A 166 15.61 -0.62 10.12
N ALA A 167 16.54 -1.56 10.24
CA ALA A 167 16.86 -2.52 9.18
C ALA A 167 15.63 -3.36 8.75
N LEU A 168 14.76 -3.71 9.70
CA LEU A 168 13.55 -4.49 9.44
C LEU A 168 12.39 -3.67 8.86
N ALA A 169 12.24 -2.41 9.28
CA ALA A 169 10.95 -1.72 9.17
C ALA A 169 11.02 -0.28 8.65
N SER A 170 12.21 0.28 8.42
CA SER A 170 12.32 1.60 7.83
C SER A 170 11.76 1.58 6.39
N PRO A 171 10.86 2.51 6.03
CA PRO A 171 10.23 2.49 4.72
C PRO A 171 11.25 2.63 3.60
N SER A 172 12.28 3.47 3.75
CA SER A 172 13.35 3.61 2.75
C SER A 172 14.14 2.30 2.56
N ILE A 173 14.45 1.59 3.64
CA ILE A 173 15.20 0.34 3.61
C ILE A 173 14.36 -0.80 3.03
N CYS A 174 13.09 -0.92 3.43
CA CYS A 174 12.18 -1.93 2.85
C CYS A 174 12.03 -1.75 1.34
N ILE A 175 11.85 -0.50 0.88
CA ILE A 175 11.73 -0.18 -0.54
C ILE A 175 13.05 -0.46 -1.26
N LEU A 176 14.20 -0.09 -0.68
CA LEU A 176 15.51 -0.40 -1.25
C LEU A 176 15.69 -1.91 -1.42
N ARG A 177 15.34 -2.71 -0.42
CA ARG A 177 15.42 -4.18 -0.48
C ARG A 177 14.54 -4.74 -1.59
N THR A 178 13.29 -4.29 -1.69
CA THR A 178 12.38 -4.68 -2.77
C THR A 178 12.94 -4.28 -4.14
N TYR A 179 13.53 -3.09 -4.25
CA TYR A 179 14.11 -2.59 -5.51
C TYR A 179 15.37 -3.35 -5.91
N LYS A 180 16.27 -3.66 -4.97
CA LYS A 180 17.45 -4.52 -5.21
C LYS A 180 17.00 -5.89 -5.73
N ASN A 181 15.99 -6.48 -5.11
CA ASN A 181 15.45 -7.77 -5.54
C ASN A 181 14.85 -7.71 -6.97
N PHE A 182 14.13 -6.64 -7.30
CA PHE A 182 13.58 -6.45 -8.64
C PHE A 182 14.64 -6.13 -9.72
N ALA A 183 15.62 -5.30 -9.38
CA ALA A 183 16.69 -4.88 -10.27
C ALA A 183 17.61 -6.05 -10.62
N GLY A 184 17.85 -6.96 -9.68
CA GLY A 184 18.86 -8.00 -9.80
C GLY A 184 20.27 -7.44 -9.61
N ALA A 185 21.28 -8.32 -9.63
CA ALA A 185 22.66 -7.98 -9.28
C ALA A 185 23.30 -6.92 -10.21
N ASP A 186 22.88 -6.83 -11.46
CA ASP A 186 23.57 -6.04 -12.50
C ASP A 186 22.99 -4.63 -12.71
N THR A 187 21.95 -4.23 -11.97
CA THR A 187 21.27 -2.93 -12.15
C THR A 187 21.38 -2.09 -10.90
N ASN A 188 22.05 -0.93 -11.00
CA ASN A 188 22.14 0.01 -9.89
C ASN A 188 20.76 0.66 -9.62
N VAL A 189 20.34 0.67 -8.37
CA VAL A 189 19.11 1.33 -7.92
C VAL A 189 19.46 2.78 -7.57
N PRO A 190 18.84 3.79 -8.22
CA PRO A 190 19.07 5.18 -7.86
C PRO A 190 18.78 5.43 -6.37
N THR A 191 19.75 6.03 -5.68
CA THR A 191 19.75 6.18 -4.20
C THR A 191 18.60 7.05 -3.70
N GLU A 192 18.11 7.95 -4.54
CA GLU A 192 17.01 8.86 -4.24
C GLU A 192 15.63 8.17 -4.31
N TYR A 193 15.45 7.11 -5.12
CA TYR A 193 14.12 6.53 -5.36
C TYR A 193 13.45 5.98 -4.09
N PRO A 194 14.12 5.16 -3.24
CA PRO A 194 13.49 4.71 -2.00
C PRO A 194 13.18 5.86 -1.05
N SER A 195 14.02 6.90 -1.04
CA SER A 195 13.84 8.09 -0.21
C SER A 195 12.61 8.91 -0.65
N GLN A 196 12.39 9.06 -1.96
CA GLN A 196 11.22 9.74 -2.51
C GLN A 196 9.92 9.06 -2.05
N LEU A 197 9.84 7.73 -2.18
CA LEU A 197 8.68 6.97 -1.74
C LEU A 197 8.52 6.96 -0.21
N ALA A 198 9.61 6.86 0.54
CA ALA A 198 9.60 6.96 2.00
C ALA A 198 9.10 8.33 2.46
N LYS A 199 9.45 9.41 1.77
CA LYS A 199 8.92 10.75 2.06
C LYS A 199 7.41 10.85 1.84
N ILE A 200 6.90 10.31 0.73
CA ILE A 200 5.45 10.22 0.47
C ILE A 200 4.75 9.40 1.56
N PHE A 201 5.36 8.28 1.95
CA PHE A 201 4.86 7.43 3.05
C PHE A 201 4.79 8.20 4.37
N ILE A 202 5.85 8.91 4.77
CA ILE A 202 5.90 9.72 5.99
C ILE A 202 4.83 10.82 5.95
N ASN A 203 4.65 11.50 4.81
CA ASN A 203 3.60 12.52 4.64
C ASN A 203 2.20 11.94 4.88
N ARG A 204 1.95 10.70 4.42
CA ARG A 204 0.71 9.98 4.67
C ARG A 204 0.57 9.50 6.12
N MET A 205 1.67 9.19 6.79
CA MET A 205 1.67 8.84 8.21
C MET A 205 1.50 10.07 9.12
N ASN A 206 1.73 11.26 8.59
CA ASN A 206 1.49 12.55 9.23
C ASN A 206 0.01 13.01 9.20
N THR A 207 -0.92 12.28 8.58
CA THR A 207 -2.35 12.65 8.67
C THR A 207 -2.88 12.40 10.09
N PRO A 208 -3.92 13.14 10.55
CA PRO A 208 -4.50 12.95 11.87
C PRO A 208 -4.95 11.50 12.15
N GLU A 209 -5.53 10.84 11.15
CA GLU A 209 -6.02 9.46 11.24
C GLU A 209 -4.86 8.48 11.41
N SER A 210 -3.81 8.64 10.60
CA SER A 210 -2.61 7.79 10.67
C SER A 210 -1.87 8.00 11.98
N THR A 211 -1.72 9.26 12.42
CA THR A 211 -1.10 9.59 13.71
C THR A 211 -1.86 8.94 14.86
N SER A 212 -3.20 9.04 14.85
CA SER A 212 -4.06 8.44 15.88
C SER A 212 -3.95 6.91 15.89
N LEU A 213 -3.90 6.29 14.71
CA LEU A 213 -3.74 4.84 14.57
C LEU A 213 -2.39 4.36 15.14
N ILE A 214 -1.30 5.05 14.80
CA ILE A 214 0.05 4.70 15.27
C ILE A 214 0.14 4.83 16.80
N GLU A 215 -0.43 5.89 17.38
CA GLU A 215 -0.48 6.07 18.85
C GLU A 215 -1.32 4.97 19.52
N ALA A 216 -2.47 4.61 18.95
CA ALA A 216 -3.34 3.58 19.47
C ALA A 216 -2.67 2.19 19.46
N VAL A 217 -2.01 1.82 18.36
CA VAL A 217 -1.31 0.52 18.22
C VAL A 217 -0.05 0.45 19.08
N SER A 218 0.67 1.56 19.23
CA SER A 218 1.92 1.61 20.00
C SER A 218 1.72 1.80 21.51
N GLY A 219 0.47 1.96 21.95
CA GLY A 219 0.11 2.31 23.31
C GLY A 219 0.22 3.81 23.60
N ASN A 220 -0.87 4.41 24.08
CA ASN A 220 -0.98 5.84 24.37
C ASN A 220 0.03 6.36 25.42
N HIS A 221 0.59 5.45 26.24
CA HIS A 221 1.54 5.78 27.32
C HIS A 221 2.99 5.38 27.03
N ASN A 222 3.30 4.86 25.83
CA ASN A 222 4.68 4.58 25.46
C ASN A 222 5.45 5.91 25.28
N PRO A 223 6.51 6.18 26.09
CA PRO A 223 7.24 7.45 26.06
C PRO A 223 8.13 7.62 24.82
N GLN A 224 8.19 6.62 23.93
CA GLN A 224 9.01 6.67 22.73
C GLN A 224 8.59 7.80 21.77
N PRO A 225 9.56 8.42 21.06
CA PRO A 225 9.26 9.40 20.04
C PRO A 225 8.47 8.79 18.87
N HIS A 226 7.63 9.61 18.23
CA HIS A 226 6.66 9.14 17.24
C HIS A 226 7.29 8.42 16.03
N TRP A 227 8.51 8.77 15.62
CA TRP A 227 9.21 8.07 14.53
C TRP A 227 9.55 6.60 14.88
N ARG A 228 9.84 6.29 16.15
CA ARG A 228 10.03 4.90 16.62
C ARG A 228 8.72 4.13 16.70
N LYS A 229 7.64 4.81 17.10
CA LYS A 229 6.29 4.23 17.05
C LYS A 229 5.93 3.85 15.61
N LEU A 230 6.26 4.70 14.63
CA LEU A 230 6.08 4.37 13.22
C LEU A 230 6.92 3.15 12.80
N LEU A 231 8.20 3.08 13.17
CA LEU A 231 9.02 1.89 12.89
C LEU A 231 8.42 0.61 13.49
N THR A 232 7.93 0.68 14.72
CA THR A 232 7.26 -0.46 15.39
C THR A 232 5.99 -0.86 14.66
N TYR A 233 5.18 0.12 14.24
CA TYR A 233 4.00 -0.10 13.40
C TYR A 233 4.36 -0.79 12.08
N CYS A 234 5.41 -0.33 11.40
CA CYS A 234 5.89 -0.92 10.15
C CYS A 234 6.46 -2.33 10.34
N LYS A 235 7.13 -2.60 11.47
CA LYS A 235 7.65 -3.93 11.83
C LYS A 235 6.49 -4.91 12.06
N ASN A 236 5.54 -4.55 12.92
CA ASN A 236 4.40 -5.38 13.26
C ASN A 236 3.46 -5.62 12.06
N GLY A 237 3.34 -4.62 11.18
CA GLY A 237 2.57 -4.71 9.94
C GLY A 237 3.33 -5.36 8.77
N ASN A 238 4.57 -5.81 8.97
CA ASN A 238 5.45 -6.38 7.95
C ASN A 238 5.47 -5.54 6.65
N LEU A 239 5.93 -4.30 6.75
CA LEU A 239 6.00 -3.37 5.62
C LEU A 239 6.82 -3.92 4.43
N GLN A 240 7.81 -4.78 4.69
CA GLN A 240 8.58 -5.45 3.65
C GLN A 240 7.68 -6.27 2.72
N ALA A 241 6.82 -7.13 3.27
CA ALA A 241 5.92 -7.97 2.49
C ALA A 241 4.92 -7.16 1.65
N VAL A 242 4.48 -5.99 2.16
CA VAL A 242 3.58 -5.07 1.44
C VAL A 242 4.22 -4.57 0.15
N PHE A 243 5.48 -4.12 0.20
CA PHE A 243 6.18 -3.66 -0.99
C PHE A 243 6.53 -4.81 -1.94
N ASP A 244 6.94 -5.97 -1.41
CA ASP A 244 7.29 -7.13 -2.23
C ASP A 244 6.09 -7.66 -3.03
N GLU A 245 4.91 -7.79 -2.40
CA GLU A 245 3.68 -8.15 -3.10
C GLU A 245 3.29 -7.09 -4.13
N TYR A 246 3.37 -5.80 -3.76
CA TYR A 246 2.95 -4.74 -4.67
C TYR A 246 3.82 -4.67 -5.93
N VAL A 247 5.13 -4.82 -5.78
CA VAL A 247 6.05 -4.90 -6.92
C VAL A 247 5.76 -6.13 -7.77
N HIS A 248 5.52 -7.30 -7.18
CA HIS A 248 5.14 -8.50 -7.93
C HIS A 248 3.91 -8.24 -8.83
N VAL A 249 2.86 -7.64 -8.27
CA VAL A 249 1.61 -7.33 -8.99
C VAL A 249 1.84 -6.30 -10.11
N ILE A 250 2.60 -5.23 -9.86
CA ILE A 250 2.87 -4.19 -10.88
C ILE A 250 3.69 -4.74 -12.04
N VAL A 251 4.75 -5.50 -11.73
CA VAL A 251 5.71 -6.01 -12.72
C VAL A 251 5.03 -6.90 -13.73
N GLU A 252 4.18 -7.81 -13.27
CA GLU A 252 3.45 -8.73 -14.15
C GLU A 252 2.38 -7.99 -14.97
N SER A 253 1.57 -7.15 -14.32
CA SER A 253 0.46 -6.47 -14.99
C SER A 253 0.89 -5.43 -16.03
N ASN A 254 2.07 -4.83 -15.87
CA ASN A 254 2.61 -3.85 -16.81
C ASN A 254 3.70 -4.45 -17.72
N ASN A 255 3.91 -5.77 -17.67
CA ASN A 255 4.94 -6.48 -18.45
C ASN A 255 6.35 -5.85 -18.32
N LEU A 256 6.70 -5.36 -17.13
CA LEU A 256 7.92 -4.57 -16.92
C LEU A 256 9.20 -5.37 -17.13
N ASN A 257 9.16 -6.69 -17.03
CA ASN A 257 10.33 -7.56 -17.20
C ASN A 257 11.01 -7.42 -18.58
N ARG A 258 10.29 -6.94 -19.60
CA ARG A 258 10.79 -6.76 -20.97
C ARG A 258 11.20 -5.32 -21.30
N ASN A 259 11.16 -4.41 -20.33
CA ASN A 259 11.38 -2.99 -20.56
C ASN A 259 12.76 -2.53 -20.05
N GLU A 260 13.53 -1.83 -20.89
CA GLU A 260 14.85 -1.28 -20.50
C GLU A 260 14.75 -0.25 -19.38
N LYS A 261 13.65 0.51 -19.31
CA LYS A 261 13.35 1.51 -18.28
C LYS A 261 12.48 0.97 -17.14
N ARG A 262 12.50 -0.35 -16.91
CA ARG A 262 11.62 -1.01 -15.94
C ARG A 262 11.67 -0.42 -14.52
N MET A 263 12.85 0.04 -14.07
CA MET A 263 13.00 0.64 -12.73
C MET A 263 12.33 2.01 -12.65
N GLU A 264 12.57 2.88 -13.65
CA GLU A 264 11.95 4.21 -13.74
C GLU A 264 10.41 4.09 -13.81
N LEU A 265 9.91 3.16 -14.63
CA LEU A 265 8.47 2.91 -14.76
C LEU A 265 7.87 2.33 -13.47
N LEU A 266 8.52 1.34 -12.84
CA LEU A 266 8.07 0.79 -11.57
C LEU A 266 7.98 1.88 -10.51
N HIS A 267 9.04 2.68 -10.38
CA HIS A 267 9.11 3.77 -9.42
C HIS A 267 8.00 4.80 -9.66
N GLY A 268 7.80 5.21 -10.92
CA GLY A 268 6.71 6.12 -11.30
C GLY A 268 5.32 5.58 -10.95
N ILE A 269 5.04 4.30 -11.24
CA ILE A 269 3.74 3.68 -10.92
C ILE A 269 3.49 3.66 -9.40
N ILE A 270 4.49 3.27 -8.60
CA ILE A 270 4.35 3.22 -7.15
C ILE A 270 4.14 4.63 -6.59
N ARG A 271 4.95 5.59 -7.04
CA ARG A 271 4.85 7.00 -6.64
C ARG A 271 3.45 7.56 -6.92
N ASP A 272 2.97 7.42 -8.14
CA ASP A 272 1.66 7.95 -8.56
C ASP A 272 0.50 7.26 -7.81
N SER A 273 0.67 5.99 -7.43
CA SER A 273 -0.32 5.25 -6.63
C SER A 273 -0.30 5.64 -5.15
N MET A 274 0.87 6.04 -4.62
CA MET A 274 1.00 6.53 -3.25
C MET A 274 0.60 8.00 -3.11
N ASN A 275 0.61 8.78 -4.19
CA ASN A 275 0.28 10.20 -4.15
C ASN A 275 -1.18 10.51 -4.54
N ILE A 276 -2.12 10.12 -3.67
CA ILE A 276 -3.53 10.55 -3.79
C ILE A 276 -3.89 11.58 -2.75
N HIS A 277 -4.52 12.65 -3.22
CA HIS A 277 -5.17 13.64 -2.37
C HIS A 277 -6.48 13.12 -1.78
N THR A 278 -6.67 13.39 -0.49
CA THR A 278 -7.94 13.20 0.21
C THR A 278 -9.09 13.83 -0.57
N ALA A 279 -10.15 13.06 -0.83
CA ALA A 279 -11.33 13.55 -1.51
C ALA A 279 -12.12 14.51 -0.62
N SER A 280 -12.61 15.61 -1.18
CA SER A 280 -13.54 16.54 -0.50
C SER A 280 -14.88 16.49 -1.22
N TYR A 281 -15.95 16.26 -0.47
CA TYR A 281 -17.32 16.22 -0.96
C TYR A 281 -18.09 17.42 -0.44
N ARG A 282 -18.79 18.10 -1.34
CA ARG A 282 -19.75 19.14 -0.97
C ARG A 282 -21.02 18.45 -0.51
N ILE A 283 -21.47 18.80 0.68
CA ILE A 283 -22.67 18.28 1.28
C ILE A 283 -23.63 19.42 1.51
N ASP A 284 -24.85 19.18 1.06
CA ASP A 284 -25.93 20.10 1.29
C ASP A 284 -26.39 20.02 2.74
N THR A 285 -26.69 21.17 3.32
CA THR A 285 -27.21 21.27 4.68
C THR A 285 -28.65 21.74 4.63
N TYR A 286 -29.44 21.45 5.67
CA TYR A 286 -30.81 21.96 5.75
C TYR A 286 -30.88 23.49 5.57
N ASN A 287 -29.92 24.22 6.17
CA ASN A 287 -29.82 25.67 5.99
C ASN A 287 -29.47 26.04 4.55
N GLY A 288 -28.51 25.35 3.93
CA GLY A 288 -28.17 25.56 2.51
C GLY A 288 -29.36 25.33 1.58
N PHE A 289 -30.10 24.24 1.78
CA PHE A 289 -31.33 23.94 1.05
C PHE A 289 -32.39 25.02 1.23
N ARG A 290 -32.67 25.42 2.47
CA ARG A 290 -33.66 26.46 2.81
C ARG A 290 -33.30 27.81 2.20
N ASP A 291 -32.03 28.18 2.24
CA ASP A 291 -31.54 29.46 1.74
C ASP A 291 -31.65 29.51 0.20
N ARG A 292 -31.36 28.39 -0.50
CA ARG A 292 -31.59 28.26 -1.95
C ARG A 292 -33.06 28.40 -2.35
N ILE A 293 -33.99 27.78 -1.61
CA ILE A 293 -35.43 27.92 -1.87
C ILE A 293 -35.90 29.37 -1.70
N ARG A 294 -35.29 30.12 -0.78
CA ARG A 294 -35.63 31.53 -0.50
C ARG A 294 -34.89 32.53 -1.39
N ASP A 295 -34.20 32.06 -2.43
CA ASP A 295 -33.36 32.84 -3.34
C ASP A 295 -32.29 33.70 -2.62
N GLN A 296 -31.93 33.29 -1.39
CA GLN A 296 -30.85 33.91 -0.65
C GLN A 296 -29.55 33.25 -1.10
N LYS A 297 -28.76 33.97 -1.90
CA LYS A 297 -27.40 33.57 -2.31
C LYS A 297 -26.42 33.58 -1.12
N LYS A 298 -26.66 32.75 -0.11
CA LYS A 298 -25.71 32.43 0.94
C LYS A 298 -25.13 31.06 0.66
N ASN A 299 -23.88 31.04 0.23
CA ASN A 299 -23.19 29.80 -0.10
C ASN A 299 -22.69 29.13 1.19
N ASN A 300 -23.59 28.47 1.91
CA ASN A 300 -23.31 27.71 3.13
C ASN A 300 -23.07 26.22 2.82
N GLU A 301 -22.35 25.93 1.73
CA GLU A 301 -21.97 24.55 1.37
C GLU A 301 -20.94 24.02 2.37
N LEU A 302 -21.26 22.91 3.03
CA LEU A 302 -20.33 22.22 3.91
C LEU A 302 -19.45 21.30 3.08
N GLN A 303 -18.14 21.31 3.32
CA GLN A 303 -17.23 20.33 2.73
C GLN A 303 -16.84 19.28 3.76
N ILE A 304 -16.98 18.01 3.41
CA ILE A 304 -16.50 16.88 4.22
C ILE A 304 -15.38 16.18 3.46
N ARG A 305 -14.28 15.95 4.17
CA ARG A 305 -13.13 15.19 3.67
C ARG A 305 -13.36 13.70 3.90
N SER A 306 -12.98 12.90 2.93
CA SER A 306 -13.04 11.45 2.98
C SER A 306 -11.64 10.88 2.76
N HIS A 307 -11.06 10.35 3.83
CA HIS A 307 -9.67 9.90 3.88
C HIS A 307 -9.50 8.43 3.47
N PHE A 308 -10.51 7.59 3.70
CA PHE A 308 -10.46 6.15 3.45
C PHE A 308 -11.36 5.70 2.29
N ALA A 309 -12.30 6.55 1.89
CA ALA A 309 -13.25 6.24 0.83
C ALA A 309 -13.17 7.29 -0.28
N VAL A 310 -13.38 6.87 -1.53
CA VAL A 310 -13.52 7.78 -2.66
C VAL A 310 -14.66 7.35 -3.56
N ALA A 311 -15.45 8.32 -3.99
CA ALA A 311 -16.44 8.20 -5.05
C ALA A 311 -15.75 8.33 -6.43
N PHE A 312 -15.97 7.32 -7.26
CA PHE A 312 -15.57 7.26 -8.65
C PHE A 312 -16.71 7.78 -9.54
N THR A 313 -16.78 9.09 -9.68
CA THR A 313 -17.82 9.80 -10.45
C THR A 313 -17.19 10.57 -11.62
N ASN A 314 -18.03 11.01 -12.56
CA ASN A 314 -17.61 12.02 -13.53
C ASN A 314 -17.43 13.32 -12.74
N SER A 315 -16.24 13.90 -12.80
CA SER A 315 -15.95 15.19 -12.17
C SER A 315 -16.40 16.33 -13.08
N ASP A 316 -16.99 17.38 -12.50
CA ASP A 316 -17.43 18.60 -13.21
C ASP A 316 -16.27 19.48 -13.74
N GLY A 317 -15.02 19.06 -13.56
CA GLY A 317 -13.83 19.83 -13.95
C GLY A 317 -13.25 19.36 -15.27
N GLY A 318 -13.85 19.73 -16.41
CA GLY A 318 -13.26 19.53 -17.76
C GLY A 318 -12.95 18.07 -18.16
N LEU A 319 -12.76 17.83 -19.46
CA LEU A 319 -12.52 16.47 -19.98
C LEU A 319 -11.16 15.91 -19.54
N ASP A 320 -10.07 16.70 -19.62
CA ASP A 320 -8.71 16.21 -19.32
C ASP A 320 -8.46 16.00 -17.82
N LYS A 321 -8.78 16.99 -16.97
CA LYS A 321 -8.62 16.87 -15.51
C LYS A 321 -9.50 15.76 -14.91
N GLY A 322 -10.62 15.43 -15.56
CA GLY A 322 -11.48 14.32 -15.15
C GLY A 322 -10.91 12.94 -15.49
N GLN A 323 -10.21 12.78 -16.62
CA GLN A 323 -9.56 11.52 -16.97
C GLN A 323 -8.36 11.21 -16.08
N ASP A 324 -7.53 12.21 -15.80
CA ASP A 324 -6.35 12.05 -14.92
C ASP A 324 -6.74 11.63 -13.51
N ARG A 325 -7.82 12.23 -12.97
CA ARG A 325 -8.35 11.85 -11.65
C ARG A 325 -8.84 10.41 -11.62
N LYS A 326 -9.55 9.94 -12.66
CA LYS A 326 -10.01 8.55 -12.74
C LYS A 326 -8.85 7.56 -12.77
N LYS A 327 -7.82 7.84 -13.57
CA LYS A 327 -6.61 7.01 -13.63
C LYS A 327 -5.90 6.96 -12.28
N SER A 328 -5.70 8.11 -11.63
CA SER A 328 -5.10 8.21 -10.30
C SER A 328 -5.88 7.40 -9.27
N VAL A 329 -7.21 7.63 -9.15
CA VAL A 329 -8.07 6.90 -8.21
C VAL A 329 -8.02 5.39 -8.43
N ARG A 330 -8.07 4.93 -9.68
CA ARG A 330 -7.96 3.52 -10.02
C ARG A 330 -6.61 2.93 -9.59
N ASN A 331 -5.52 3.61 -9.89
CA ASN A 331 -4.17 3.13 -9.59
C ASN A 331 -3.99 2.98 -8.07
N SER A 332 -4.41 3.96 -7.28
CA SER A 332 -4.29 3.86 -5.83
C SER A 332 -5.25 2.88 -5.18
N PHE A 333 -6.48 2.73 -5.68
CA PHE A 333 -7.39 1.69 -5.17
C PHE A 333 -6.88 0.27 -5.47
N ASN A 334 -6.10 0.12 -6.56
CA ASN A 334 -5.36 -1.09 -6.89
C ASN A 334 -3.97 -1.16 -6.24
N SER A 335 -3.70 -0.32 -5.25
CA SER A 335 -2.48 -0.36 -4.45
C SER A 335 -2.81 -0.86 -3.02
N PRO A 336 -1.82 -1.29 -2.23
CA PRO A 336 -2.04 -1.64 -0.82
C PRO A 336 -2.32 -0.39 0.06
N PHE A 337 -2.39 0.80 -0.54
CA PHE A 337 -2.57 2.06 0.17
C PHE A 337 -3.97 2.65 -0.01
N ARG A 338 -4.27 3.73 0.72
CA ARG A 338 -5.56 4.42 0.64
C ARG A 338 -5.84 4.91 -0.79
N PRO A 339 -7.10 4.90 -1.23
CA PRO A 339 -8.33 4.60 -0.49
C PRO A 339 -8.63 3.09 -0.35
N PHE A 340 -9.36 2.70 0.70
CA PHE A 340 -9.77 1.31 0.96
C PHE A 340 -11.23 1.02 0.57
N VAL A 341 -12.03 2.06 0.31
CA VAL A 341 -13.40 1.94 -0.18
C VAL A 341 -13.57 2.77 -1.44
N LEU A 342 -14.04 2.13 -2.51
CA LEU A 342 -14.38 2.79 -3.76
C LEU A 342 -15.90 2.70 -3.97
N ALA A 343 -16.56 3.85 -4.02
CA ALA A 343 -17.98 3.93 -4.36
C ALA A 343 -18.11 4.32 -5.84
N THR A 344 -18.81 3.53 -6.64
CA THR A 344 -18.98 3.83 -8.08
C THR A 344 -20.43 3.61 -8.53
N THR A 345 -20.83 4.31 -9.59
CA THR A 345 -22.13 4.17 -10.26
C THR A 345 -21.95 3.47 -11.60
N SER A 346 -22.85 3.69 -12.57
CA SER A 346 -22.71 3.16 -13.93
C SER A 346 -21.43 3.58 -14.64
N ILE A 347 -20.77 4.64 -14.18
CA ILE A 347 -19.50 5.16 -14.72
C ILE A 347 -18.36 4.16 -14.54
N GLY A 348 -18.44 3.27 -13.55
CA GLY A 348 -17.48 2.17 -13.34
C GLY A 348 -17.85 0.85 -14.02
N GLN A 349 -18.92 0.82 -14.84
CA GLN A 349 -19.47 -0.43 -15.36
C GLN A 349 -18.69 -1.04 -16.53
N GLU A 350 -17.81 -0.33 -17.23
CA GLU A 350 -17.07 -0.83 -18.41
C GLU A 350 -15.55 -0.58 -18.31
N GLY A 351 -14.74 -1.54 -18.77
CA GLY A 351 -13.30 -1.36 -19.02
C GLY A 351 -12.35 -1.15 -17.83
N LEU A 352 -12.80 -1.28 -16.56
CA LEU A 352 -11.95 -1.07 -15.38
C LEU A 352 -11.73 -2.34 -14.56
N ASP A 353 -10.55 -2.49 -13.97
CA ASP A 353 -10.19 -3.62 -13.11
C ASP A 353 -9.82 -3.12 -11.72
N PHE A 354 -10.31 -3.78 -10.68
CA PHE A 354 -10.16 -3.38 -9.27
C PHE A 354 -9.71 -4.54 -8.37
N HIS A 355 -9.09 -5.57 -8.94
CA HIS A 355 -8.91 -6.89 -8.32
C HIS A 355 -7.64 -7.04 -7.50
N TYR A 356 -6.68 -6.11 -7.59
CA TYR A 356 -5.39 -6.27 -6.93
C TYR A 356 -5.55 -6.32 -5.41
N TYR A 357 -6.29 -5.38 -4.82
CA TYR A 357 -6.49 -5.32 -3.37
C TYR A 357 -7.96 -5.27 -2.94
N CYS A 358 -8.90 -5.60 -3.83
CA CYS A 358 -10.32 -5.71 -3.50
C CYS A 358 -10.80 -7.17 -3.53
N ARG A 359 -11.45 -7.59 -2.44
CA ARG A 359 -12.11 -8.90 -2.31
C ARG A 359 -13.60 -8.80 -2.02
N LYS A 360 -14.08 -7.61 -1.61
CA LYS A 360 -15.46 -7.40 -1.17
C LYS A 360 -16.17 -6.44 -2.11
N ILE A 361 -17.31 -6.84 -2.64
CA ILE A 361 -18.18 -5.99 -3.45
C ILE A 361 -19.51 -5.81 -2.75
N VAL A 362 -19.94 -4.55 -2.60
CA VAL A 362 -21.25 -4.21 -2.05
C VAL A 362 -22.14 -3.76 -3.20
N HIS A 363 -23.22 -4.50 -3.47
CA HIS A 363 -24.25 -4.06 -4.38
C HIS A 363 -25.28 -3.25 -3.60
N TRP A 364 -25.09 -1.93 -3.54
CA TRP A 364 -26.03 -1.04 -2.87
C TRP A 364 -27.44 -1.14 -3.49
N ASN A 365 -27.51 -1.17 -4.81
CA ASN A 365 -28.72 -1.48 -5.57
C ASN A 365 -28.47 -2.72 -6.45
N LEU A 366 -29.44 -3.63 -6.47
CA LEU A 366 -29.42 -4.79 -7.37
C LEU A 366 -29.59 -4.35 -8.83
N PRO A 367 -28.79 -4.88 -9.76
CA PRO A 367 -29.04 -4.65 -11.19
C PRO A 367 -30.37 -5.30 -11.62
N SER A 368 -30.94 -4.80 -12.71
CA SER A 368 -32.08 -5.45 -13.35
C SER A 368 -31.68 -6.71 -14.11
N ASN A 369 -30.45 -6.76 -14.65
CA ASN A 369 -29.95 -7.87 -15.45
C ASN A 369 -28.86 -8.68 -14.68
N PRO A 370 -28.95 -10.03 -14.66
CA PRO A 370 -27.88 -10.90 -14.17
C PRO A 370 -26.51 -10.67 -14.81
N ILE A 371 -26.47 -10.29 -16.09
CA ILE A 371 -25.22 -10.00 -16.81
C ILE A 371 -24.52 -8.80 -16.16
N ASP A 372 -25.26 -7.76 -15.80
CA ASP A 372 -24.69 -6.59 -15.11
C ASP A 372 -24.12 -6.98 -13.74
N LEU A 373 -24.76 -7.93 -13.05
CA LEU A 373 -24.26 -8.46 -11.78
C LEU A 373 -22.90 -9.14 -11.99
N GLU A 374 -22.81 -10.00 -13.00
CA GLU A 374 -21.58 -10.71 -13.35
C GLU A 374 -20.48 -9.75 -13.82
N GLN A 375 -20.79 -8.75 -14.63
CA GLN A 375 -19.82 -7.76 -15.08
C GLN A 375 -19.29 -6.90 -13.92
N ARG A 376 -20.15 -6.53 -12.95
CA ARG A 376 -19.75 -5.81 -11.74
C ARG A 376 -18.80 -6.64 -10.89
N GLU A 377 -19.10 -7.91 -10.68
CA GLU A 377 -18.24 -8.83 -9.92
C GLU A 377 -16.96 -9.20 -10.68
N GLY A 378 -17.04 -9.27 -12.00
CA GLY A 378 -15.90 -9.44 -12.89
C GLY A 378 -14.87 -8.32 -12.79
N ARG A 379 -15.16 -7.21 -12.10
CA ARG A 379 -14.16 -6.16 -11.79
C ARG A 379 -13.15 -6.59 -10.73
N ILE A 380 -13.54 -7.53 -9.86
CA ILE A 380 -12.70 -8.07 -8.79
C ILE A 380 -12.34 -9.54 -9.02
N ASN A 381 -13.21 -10.30 -9.69
CA ASN A 381 -12.94 -11.68 -10.08
C ASN A 381 -12.10 -11.70 -11.38
N ARG A 382 -10.78 -11.52 -11.23
CA ARG A 382 -9.81 -11.42 -12.32
C ARG A 382 -8.54 -12.22 -12.01
N PHE A 383 -7.68 -12.30 -13.02
CA PHE A 383 -6.34 -12.89 -12.95
C PHE A 383 -5.62 -12.48 -11.67
N LYS A 384 -5.14 -13.46 -10.90
CA LYS A 384 -4.40 -13.28 -9.65
C LYS A 384 -5.04 -12.23 -8.71
N SER A 385 -6.38 -12.21 -8.62
CA SER A 385 -7.11 -11.36 -7.66
C SER A 385 -6.62 -11.56 -6.22
N LEU A 386 -6.93 -10.61 -5.32
CA LEU A 386 -6.51 -10.68 -3.91
C LEU A 386 -6.85 -12.03 -3.28
N ALA A 387 -8.04 -12.56 -3.55
CA ALA A 387 -8.44 -13.87 -3.03
C ALA A 387 -7.50 -15.00 -3.49
N ILE A 388 -7.10 -15.01 -4.77
CA ILE A 388 -6.17 -16.01 -5.30
C ILE A 388 -4.82 -15.91 -4.61
N ARG A 389 -4.23 -14.71 -4.58
CA ARG A 389 -2.90 -14.51 -3.97
C ARG A 389 -2.88 -14.87 -2.49
N GLN A 390 -3.93 -14.53 -1.74
CA GLN A 390 -4.02 -14.90 -0.33
C GLN A 390 -4.10 -16.43 -0.14
N ASN A 391 -4.87 -17.15 -0.95
CA ASN A 391 -4.93 -18.61 -0.88
C ASN A 391 -3.62 -19.26 -1.33
N ILE A 392 -2.95 -18.73 -2.36
CA ILE A 392 -1.62 -19.17 -2.78
C ILE A 392 -0.63 -19.03 -1.64
N ALA A 393 -0.59 -17.86 -0.99
CA ALA A 393 0.28 -17.65 0.17
C ALA A 393 -0.05 -18.58 1.34
N LEU A 394 -1.33 -18.87 1.61
CA LEU A 394 -1.72 -19.82 2.67
C LEU A 394 -1.27 -21.26 2.38
N ARG A 395 -1.40 -21.72 1.13
CA ARG A 395 -1.12 -23.12 0.76
C ARG A 395 0.34 -23.39 0.44
N TYR A 396 1.00 -22.43 -0.22
CA TYR A 396 2.35 -22.59 -0.79
C TYR A 396 3.38 -21.64 -0.15
N GLY A 397 3.00 -20.82 0.83
CA GLY A 397 3.91 -19.86 1.48
C GLY A 397 4.95 -20.46 2.42
N ASN A 398 4.79 -21.72 2.83
CA ASN A 398 5.71 -22.42 3.75
C ASN A 398 6.73 -23.31 3.03
N GLN A 399 6.81 -23.25 1.70
CA GLN A 399 7.82 -23.98 0.93
C GLN A 399 9.19 -23.31 1.02
N LYS A 400 10.23 -23.99 0.53
CA LYS A 400 11.55 -23.39 0.38
C LYS A 400 11.59 -22.57 -0.90
N PHE A 401 12.12 -21.36 -0.82
CA PHE A 401 12.27 -20.42 -1.92
C PHE A 401 13.74 -20.27 -2.29
N SER A 402 14.03 -20.17 -3.58
CA SER A 402 15.38 -20.03 -4.10
C SER A 402 15.73 -18.58 -4.42
N LYS A 403 14.86 -17.86 -5.12
CA LYS A 403 15.15 -16.52 -5.64
C LYS A 403 13.99 -15.54 -5.52
N THR A 404 12.77 -15.97 -5.82
CA THR A 404 11.59 -15.09 -5.85
C THR A 404 10.37 -15.80 -5.28
N ILE A 405 9.87 -15.30 -4.15
CA ILE A 405 8.78 -15.94 -3.38
C ILE A 405 7.52 -16.11 -4.24
N TRP A 406 7.01 -15.02 -4.83
CA TRP A 406 5.72 -15.07 -5.55
C TRP A 406 5.71 -15.95 -6.81
N PRO A 407 6.65 -15.82 -7.77
CA PRO A 407 6.72 -16.73 -8.91
C PRO A 407 6.81 -18.20 -8.50
N GLU A 408 7.67 -18.53 -7.54
CA GLU A 408 7.86 -19.91 -7.07
C GLU A 408 6.59 -20.45 -6.37
N MET A 409 5.84 -19.62 -5.63
CA MET A 409 4.53 -20.03 -5.11
C MET A 409 3.52 -20.34 -6.21
N PHE A 410 3.50 -19.54 -7.28
CA PHE A 410 2.59 -19.76 -8.41
C PHE A 410 2.99 -20.96 -9.27
N GLU A 411 4.28 -21.23 -9.43
CA GLU A 411 4.81 -22.42 -10.10
C GLU A 411 4.43 -23.69 -9.33
N ALA A 412 4.68 -23.71 -8.01
CA ALA A 412 4.27 -24.82 -7.15
C ALA A 412 2.75 -25.05 -7.20
N ALA A 413 1.96 -23.99 -7.20
CA ALA A 413 0.51 -24.10 -7.33
C ALA A 413 0.07 -24.62 -8.70
N LEU A 414 0.77 -24.27 -9.78
CA LEU A 414 0.50 -24.78 -11.13
C LEU A 414 0.74 -26.29 -11.21
N GLU A 415 1.78 -26.79 -10.54
CA GLU A 415 2.09 -28.22 -10.48
C GLU A 415 1.10 -29.02 -9.64
N ASN A 416 0.63 -28.46 -8.51
CA ASN A 416 -0.16 -29.19 -7.53
C ASN A 416 -1.69 -29.01 -7.67
N GLU A 417 -2.17 -27.88 -8.21
CA GLU A 417 -3.61 -27.61 -8.35
C GLU A 417 -4.17 -28.08 -9.71
N LYS A 418 -3.32 -28.32 -10.71
CA LYS A 418 -3.75 -28.69 -12.04
C LYS A 418 -4.10 -30.18 -12.10
N LEU A 419 -5.40 -30.47 -12.17
CA LEU A 419 -5.91 -31.82 -12.43
C LEU A 419 -5.60 -32.24 -13.90
N ASP A 420 -5.50 -33.55 -14.19
CA ASP A 420 -5.21 -34.09 -15.54
C ASP A 420 -6.18 -33.59 -16.64
N LYS A 421 -7.39 -33.15 -16.27
CA LYS A 421 -8.39 -32.49 -17.14
C LYS A 421 -8.82 -31.12 -16.62
N GLY A 422 -7.97 -30.48 -15.81
CA GLY A 422 -8.22 -29.19 -15.18
C GLY A 422 -8.10 -28.03 -16.17
N SER A 423 -8.79 -26.93 -15.86
CA SER A 423 -8.73 -25.69 -16.66
C SER A 423 -7.36 -25.02 -16.54
N GLU A 424 -6.85 -24.45 -17.64
CA GLU A 424 -5.65 -23.58 -17.63
C GLU A 424 -5.83 -22.30 -16.80
N LEU A 425 -7.07 -22.00 -16.41
CA LEU A 425 -7.40 -20.90 -15.51
C LEU A 425 -6.91 -21.17 -14.07
N VAL A 426 -6.58 -22.40 -13.70
CA VAL A 426 -6.01 -22.75 -12.38
C VAL A 426 -4.47 -22.68 -12.47
N PRO A 427 -3.77 -22.00 -11.54
CA PRO A 427 -4.26 -21.40 -10.28
C PRO A 427 -4.67 -19.92 -10.38
N PHE A 428 -4.66 -19.34 -11.57
CA PHE A 428 -4.67 -17.88 -11.73
C PHE A 428 -6.04 -17.19 -11.56
N TRP A 429 -7.13 -17.86 -11.86
CA TRP A 429 -8.53 -17.39 -11.69
C TRP A 429 -9.32 -18.21 -10.68
N GLY A 430 -8.80 -19.36 -10.26
CA GLY A 430 -9.44 -20.25 -9.30
C GLY A 430 -8.44 -21.28 -8.76
N LEU A 431 -8.80 -21.91 -7.64
CA LEU A 431 -8.05 -22.98 -6.99
C LEU A 431 -9.03 -24.10 -6.64
N ASN A 432 -8.51 -25.31 -6.40
CA ASN A 432 -9.35 -26.39 -5.89
C ASN A 432 -9.90 -26.02 -4.52
N HIS A 433 -11.15 -26.40 -4.26
CA HIS A 433 -11.83 -26.03 -3.03
C HIS A 433 -11.13 -26.60 -1.79
N SER A 434 -10.91 -25.75 -0.80
CA SER A 434 -10.60 -26.13 0.59
C SER A 434 -11.58 -25.43 1.53
N GLU A 435 -11.77 -25.98 2.73
CA GLU A 435 -12.71 -25.45 3.73
C GLU A 435 -12.32 -24.04 4.20
N ASP A 436 -11.02 -23.79 4.34
CA ASP A 436 -10.40 -22.55 4.80
C ASP A 436 -10.17 -21.51 3.68
N MET A 437 -10.68 -21.77 2.47
CA MET A 437 -10.42 -20.93 1.30
C MET A 437 -10.97 -19.51 1.48
N ILE A 438 -10.12 -18.52 1.23
CA ILE A 438 -10.49 -17.11 1.19
C ILE A 438 -11.25 -16.82 -0.12
N LYS A 439 -12.50 -16.33 -0.02
CA LYS A 439 -13.40 -16.15 -1.18
C LYS A 439 -13.60 -14.70 -1.54
N ILE A 440 -13.99 -14.39 -2.77
CA ILE A 440 -14.57 -13.09 -3.07
C ILE A 440 -15.94 -12.99 -2.37
N GLU A 441 -16.16 -11.90 -1.62
CA GLU A 441 -17.39 -11.67 -0.86
C GLU A 441 -18.31 -10.73 -1.63
N ARG A 442 -19.51 -11.24 -1.96
CA ARG A 442 -20.63 -10.43 -2.42
C ARG A 442 -21.48 -10.03 -1.22
N ILE A 443 -21.66 -8.74 -1.02
CA ILE A 443 -22.50 -8.16 0.03
C ILE A 443 -23.69 -7.46 -0.63
N VAL A 444 -24.90 -7.85 -0.23
CA VAL A 444 -26.15 -7.25 -0.67
C VAL A 444 -26.95 -6.87 0.58
N PRO A 445 -27.21 -5.58 0.84
CA PRO A 445 -28.07 -5.16 1.93
C PRO A 445 -29.49 -5.71 1.72
N MET A 446 -29.95 -6.58 2.61
CA MET A 446 -31.31 -7.14 2.57
C MET A 446 -32.19 -6.40 3.58
N TYR A 447 -33.05 -5.51 3.09
CA TYR A 447 -33.98 -4.78 3.96
C TYR A 447 -35.25 -5.59 4.21
N PRO A 448 -35.73 -5.71 5.46
CA PRO A 448 -36.99 -6.37 5.78
C PRO A 448 -38.15 -5.77 4.97
N PHE A 449 -39.04 -6.64 4.46
CA PHE A 449 -40.18 -6.27 3.62
C PHE A 449 -39.85 -5.58 2.28
N SER A 450 -38.58 -5.56 1.86
CA SER A 450 -38.19 -5.09 0.53
C SER A 450 -38.46 -6.16 -0.54
N ARG A 451 -38.75 -5.70 -1.76
CA ARG A 451 -38.80 -6.55 -2.97
C ARG A 451 -37.42 -7.07 -3.37
N ASP A 452 -36.34 -6.48 -2.84
CA ASP A 452 -34.96 -6.81 -3.18
C ASP A 452 -34.60 -8.27 -2.85
N ILE A 453 -35.20 -8.86 -1.81
CA ILE A 453 -34.94 -10.25 -1.42
C ILE A 453 -35.39 -11.21 -2.54
N ALA A 454 -36.62 -11.03 -3.03
CA ALA A 454 -37.17 -11.85 -4.11
C ALA A 454 -36.44 -11.59 -5.44
N GLN A 455 -36.11 -10.33 -5.72
CA GLN A 455 -35.34 -9.96 -6.90
C GLN A 455 -33.95 -10.60 -6.89
N TYR A 456 -33.26 -10.62 -5.75
CA TYR A 456 -31.95 -11.23 -5.61
C TYR A 456 -31.97 -12.73 -5.89
N HIS A 457 -32.92 -13.47 -5.29
CA HIS A 457 -33.05 -14.91 -5.55
C HIS A 457 -33.29 -15.21 -7.04
N ARG A 458 -34.14 -14.41 -7.70
CA ARG A 458 -34.37 -14.52 -9.14
C ARG A 458 -33.10 -14.23 -9.94
N LEU A 459 -32.37 -13.16 -9.61
CA LEU A 459 -31.11 -12.79 -10.27
C LEU A 459 -30.06 -13.90 -10.18
N ILE A 460 -29.87 -14.50 -9.00
CA ILE A 460 -28.89 -15.57 -8.80
C ILE A 460 -29.29 -16.85 -9.55
N LYS A 461 -30.59 -17.19 -9.58
CA LYS A 461 -31.07 -18.33 -10.36
C LYS A 461 -30.81 -18.13 -11.86
N ILE A 462 -31.16 -16.96 -12.40
CA ILE A 462 -30.92 -16.67 -13.82
C ILE A 462 -29.43 -16.59 -14.13
N LEU A 463 -28.61 -16.02 -13.25
CA LEU A 463 -27.15 -15.98 -13.44
C LEU A 463 -26.54 -17.38 -13.57
N SER A 464 -27.04 -18.33 -12.76
CA SER A 464 -26.58 -19.73 -12.81
C SER A 464 -26.91 -20.39 -14.16
N LEU A 465 -28.08 -20.05 -14.73
CA LEU A 465 -28.49 -20.50 -16.07
C LEU A 465 -27.74 -19.75 -17.18
N TYR A 466 -27.45 -18.46 -17.00
CA TYR A 466 -26.68 -17.70 -17.99
C TYR A 466 -25.31 -18.35 -18.21
N ARG A 467 -24.66 -18.77 -17.13
CA ARG A 467 -23.38 -19.49 -17.17
C ARG A 467 -23.43 -20.83 -17.90
N LEU A 468 -24.57 -21.50 -17.89
CA LEU A 468 -24.83 -22.73 -18.65
C LEU A 468 -24.83 -22.48 -20.16
N THR A 469 -25.36 -21.34 -20.56
CA THR A 469 -25.57 -20.97 -21.97
C THR A 469 -24.40 -20.18 -22.58
N LEU A 470 -23.31 -19.98 -21.84
CA LEU A 470 -22.12 -19.28 -22.31
C LEU A 470 -21.52 -19.96 -23.55
N GLY A 471 -21.39 -19.21 -24.65
CA GLY A 471 -20.87 -19.70 -25.94
C GLY A 471 -21.94 -20.18 -26.93
N GLN A 472 -23.22 -20.18 -26.57
CA GLN A 472 -24.33 -20.54 -27.47
C GLN A 472 -24.89 -19.30 -28.20
N ALA A 473 -25.33 -19.47 -29.46
CA ALA A 473 -26.05 -18.42 -30.18
C ALA A 473 -27.46 -18.21 -29.58
N ARG A 474 -27.94 -16.96 -29.52
CA ARG A 474 -29.28 -16.58 -28.99
C ARG A 474 -29.56 -17.06 -27.56
N GLN A 475 -28.69 -16.67 -26.64
CA GLN A 475 -28.73 -17.09 -25.23
C GLN A 475 -30.07 -16.81 -24.54
N GLU A 476 -30.71 -15.67 -24.81
CA GLU A 476 -31.99 -15.31 -24.19
C GLU A 476 -33.13 -16.26 -24.57
N GLU A 477 -33.24 -16.64 -25.85
CA GLU A 477 -34.23 -17.61 -26.34
C GLU A 477 -33.99 -19.01 -25.75
N LEU A 478 -32.71 -19.41 -25.63
CA LEU A 478 -32.33 -20.69 -25.01
C LEU A 478 -32.66 -20.71 -23.51
N LEU A 479 -32.44 -19.60 -22.81
CA LEU A 479 -32.78 -19.45 -21.39
C LEU A 479 -34.30 -19.55 -21.16
N GLU A 480 -35.11 -18.88 -21.99
CA GLU A 480 -36.58 -19.00 -21.92
C GLU A 480 -37.05 -20.43 -22.18
N TYR A 481 -36.47 -21.11 -23.17
CA TYR A 481 -36.77 -22.51 -23.47
C TYR A 481 -36.41 -23.44 -22.29
N LEU A 482 -35.23 -23.29 -21.72
CA LEU A 482 -34.77 -24.06 -20.56
C LEU A 482 -35.64 -23.83 -19.32
N TYR A 483 -36.11 -22.60 -19.12
CA TYR A 483 -36.99 -22.23 -18.00
C TYR A 483 -38.38 -22.88 -18.10
N THR A 484 -38.87 -23.07 -19.33
CA THR A 484 -40.22 -23.56 -19.58
C THR A 484 -40.28 -25.09 -19.63
N ASN A 485 -39.20 -25.74 -20.07
CA ASN A 485 -39.24 -27.15 -20.47
C ASN A 485 -38.35 -28.10 -19.66
N HIS A 486 -37.53 -27.62 -18.72
CA HIS A 486 -36.59 -28.46 -17.98
C HIS A 486 -36.64 -28.25 -16.46
N THR A 487 -36.42 -29.33 -15.71
CA THR A 487 -36.31 -29.31 -14.24
C THR A 487 -34.88 -28.99 -13.81
N GLU A 488 -34.68 -28.58 -12.55
CA GLU A 488 -33.34 -28.29 -12.00
C GLU A 488 -32.37 -29.47 -12.13
N GLU A 489 -32.86 -30.71 -12.06
CA GLU A 489 -32.05 -31.93 -12.23
C GLU A 489 -31.61 -32.17 -13.68
N ASP A 490 -32.43 -31.78 -14.66
CA ASP A 490 -32.08 -31.90 -16.08
C ASP A 490 -31.02 -30.87 -16.49
N LEU A 491 -31.10 -29.67 -15.91
CA LEU A 491 -30.17 -28.57 -16.17
C LEU A 491 -28.76 -28.87 -15.63
N GLN A 492 -28.64 -29.67 -14.56
CA GLN A 492 -27.34 -30.13 -14.07
C GLN A 492 -26.60 -31.03 -15.07
N LYS A 493 -27.33 -31.82 -15.87
CA LYS A 493 -26.74 -32.75 -16.86
C LYS A 493 -26.24 -32.03 -18.11
N LEU A 494 -26.79 -30.86 -18.41
CA LEU A 494 -26.45 -30.02 -19.57
C LEU A 494 -25.28 -29.06 -19.28
N PHE A 495 -24.68 -29.13 -18.08
CA PHE A 495 -23.69 -28.18 -17.62
C PHE A 495 -22.32 -28.34 -18.28
N ILE A 496 -22.00 -27.45 -19.23
CA ILE A 496 -20.61 -27.23 -19.65
C ILE A 496 -19.95 -26.35 -18.60
N ASN A 497 -19.14 -26.96 -17.74
CA ASN A 497 -18.46 -26.23 -16.69
C ASN A 497 -17.24 -25.47 -17.23
N LEU A 498 -17.44 -24.19 -17.57
CA LEU A 498 -16.38 -23.27 -17.95
C LEU A 498 -15.73 -22.56 -16.74
N SER A 499 -16.17 -22.87 -15.53
CA SER A 499 -15.58 -22.31 -14.32
C SER A 499 -14.30 -23.09 -13.94
N PRO A 500 -13.33 -22.44 -13.27
CA PRO A 500 -12.10 -23.11 -12.85
C PRO A 500 -12.30 -24.19 -11.77
N PHE A 501 -13.54 -24.44 -11.31
CA PHE A 501 -13.83 -25.40 -10.25
C PHE A 501 -15.13 -26.19 -10.50
N TYR A 502 -15.18 -27.46 -10.08
CA TYR A 502 -16.38 -28.30 -10.14
C TYR A 502 -17.13 -28.26 -8.82
N LYS A 503 -18.17 -27.41 -8.72
CA LYS A 503 -19.08 -27.42 -7.57
C LYS A 503 -20.22 -28.38 -7.87
N LYS A 504 -20.33 -29.51 -7.15
CA LYS A 504 -21.59 -30.27 -7.10
C LYS A 504 -22.63 -29.33 -6.48
N LEU A 505 -23.68 -29.04 -7.25
CA LEU A 505 -24.83 -28.24 -6.82
C LEU A 505 -25.62 -28.97 -5.74
#